data_AF-A0A0G0UP66-F1
#
_entry.id   AF-A0A0G0UP66-F1
#
_cell.length_a   1.000
_cell.length_b   1.000
_cell.length_c   1.000
_cell.angle_alpha   90.00
_cell.angle_beta   90.00
_cell.angle_gamma   90.00
#
_symmetry.space_group_name_H-M   'P 1'
#
loop_
_entity.id
_entity.type
_entity.pdbx_description
1 polymer ?
#
loop_
_entity_poly.entity_id
_entity_poly.type
_entity_poly.pdbx_seq_one_letter_code
_entity_poly.pdbx_strand_id
1 'polypeptide(L)'
;MDEQKKISLPETLILTMYIGFTDLIGIVLVFAGLDDFGILDAITFPVTQFYFRIKGVKATADLIGNLIELIPYVGALPIRTITLLITIYAANHPEKIGAMGSLMSAAKTK
;
A
#
# COMPACT_ATOMS: atom_id res chain seq x y z
N MET A 1 -24.37 -13.28 0.43
CA MET A 1 -23.92 -12.77 -0.88
C MET A 1 -22.41 -12.75 -0.81
N ASP A 2 -21.73 -13.56 -1.60
CA ASP A 2 -20.27 -13.48 -1.67
C ASP A 2 -19.90 -12.07 -2.15
N GLU A 3 -19.31 -11.27 -1.25
CA GLU A 3 -18.73 -9.97 -1.61
C GLU A 3 -17.76 -10.22 -2.77
N GLN A 4 -18.10 -9.74 -3.97
CA GLN A 4 -17.20 -9.83 -5.11
C GLN A 4 -15.96 -8.98 -4.79
N LYS A 5 -14.89 -9.66 -4.37
CA LYS A 5 -13.59 -9.04 -4.14
C LYS A 5 -13.12 -8.40 -5.44
N LYS A 6 -12.82 -7.10 -5.40
CA LYS A 6 -12.22 -6.36 -6.54
C LYS A 6 -10.81 -6.85 -6.85
N ILE A 7 -10.10 -7.32 -5.83
CA ILE A 7 -8.76 -7.88 -5.93
C ILE A 7 -8.80 -9.30 -5.38
N SER A 8 -8.45 -10.26 -6.23
CA SER A 8 -8.47 -11.67 -5.89
C SER A 8 -7.31 -12.05 -4.95
N LEU A 9 -7.42 -13.22 -4.32
CA LEU A 9 -6.37 -13.73 -3.43
C LEU A 9 -5.04 -14.00 -4.17
N PRO A 10 -5.01 -14.61 -5.37
CA PRO A 10 -3.77 -14.77 -6.12
C PRO A 10 -3.09 -13.44 -6.47
N GLU A 11 -3.86 -12.43 -6.89
CA GLU A 11 -3.33 -11.09 -7.18
C GLU A 11 -2.75 -10.42 -5.94
N THR A 12 -3.45 -10.54 -4.82
CA THR A 12 -2.97 -10.05 -3.52
C THR A 12 -1.64 -10.69 -3.17
N LEU A 13 -1.55 -12.02 -3.28
CA LEU A 13 -0.34 -12.77 -2.96
C LEU A 13 0.84 -12.33 -3.84
N ILE A 14 0.63 -12.20 -5.15
CA ILE A 14 1.67 -11.77 -6.09
C ILE A 14 2.15 -10.36 -5.79
N LEU A 15 1.23 -9.40 -5.54
CA LEU A 15 1.60 -8.03 -5.22
C LEU A 15 2.33 -7.92 -3.89
N THR A 16 1.85 -8.63 -2.86
CA THR A 16 2.50 -8.66 -1.55
C THR A 16 3.87 -9.32 -1.64
N MET A 17 4.05 -10.37 -2.43
CA MET A 17 5.37 -10.96 -2.66
C MET A 17 6.32 -9.99 -3.36
N TYR A 18 5.85 -9.30 -4.41
CA TYR A 18 6.66 -8.33 -5.14
C TYR A 18 7.10 -7.17 -4.23
N ILE A 19 6.15 -6.54 -3.54
CA ILE A 19 6.43 -5.38 -2.67
C ILE A 19 7.17 -5.81 -1.39
N GLY A 20 6.80 -6.94 -0.79
CA GLY A 20 7.50 -7.47 0.37
C GLY A 20 8.95 -7.83 0.06
N PHE A 21 9.24 -8.29 -1.16
CA PHE A 21 10.61 -8.53 -1.61
C PHE A 21 11.42 -7.24 -1.78
N THR A 22 10.82 -6.18 -2.32
CA THR A 22 11.51 -4.88 -2.43
C THR A 22 11.75 -4.25 -1.07
N ASP A 23 10.79 -4.36 -0.13
CA ASP A 23 10.97 -3.90 1.25
C ASP A 23 12.11 -4.66 1.93
N LEU A 24 12.22 -5.98 1.70
CA LEU A 24 13.33 -6.79 2.23
C LEU A 24 14.68 -6.33 1.67
N ILE A 25 14.76 -6.00 0.38
CA ILE A 25 15.99 -5.44 -0.21
C ILE A 25 16.32 -4.09 0.45
N GLY A 26 15.34 -3.20 0.61
CA GLY A 26 15.53 -1.91 1.26
C GLY A 26 16.06 -2.05 2.69
N ILE A 27 15.49 -2.96 3.47
CA ILE A 27 15.96 -3.30 4.82
C ILE A 27 17.42 -3.75 4.80
N VAL A 28 17.79 -4.67 3.90
CA VAL A 28 19.17 -5.18 3.79
C VAL A 28 20.15 -4.06 3.41
N LEU A 29 19.79 -3.18 2.47
CA LEU A 29 20.62 -2.05 2.06
C LEU A 29 20.88 -1.11 3.24
N VAL A 30 19.84 -0.78 4.01
CA VAL A 30 19.95 0.10 5.19
C VAL A 30 20.86 -0.51 6.26
N PHE A 31 20.75 -1.82 6.53
CA PHE A 31 21.66 -2.51 7.46
C PHE A 31 23.11 -2.59 6.94
N ALA A 32 23.31 -2.57 5.63
CA ALA A 32 24.63 -2.48 5.01
C ALA A 32 25.18 -1.04 4.96
N GLY A 33 24.41 -0.04 5.43
CA GLY A 33 24.77 1.38 5.31
C GLY A 33 24.75 1.89 3.87
N LEU A 34 24.05 1.18 2.98
CA LEU A 34 23.88 1.53 1.58
C LEU A 34 22.53 2.22 1.38
N ASP A 35 22.49 3.10 0.39
CA ASP A 35 21.28 3.76 -0.08
C ASP A 35 20.89 3.18 -1.45
N ASP A 36 19.60 3.04 -1.71
CA ASP A 36 19.07 2.56 -2.99
C ASP A 36 18.93 3.69 -4.01
N PHE A 37 19.19 4.95 -3.61
CA PHE A 37 19.08 6.16 -4.43
C PHE A 37 17.71 6.30 -5.10
N GLY A 38 16.65 5.80 -4.46
CA GLY A 38 15.29 5.81 -4.98
C GLY A 38 15.02 4.83 -6.13
N ILE A 39 15.92 3.86 -6.37
CA ILE A 39 15.71 2.82 -7.38
C ILE A 39 14.52 1.94 -6.99
N LEU A 40 14.39 1.54 -5.72
CA LEU A 40 13.25 0.73 -5.28
C LEU A 40 11.95 1.53 -5.40
N ASP A 41 11.98 2.84 -5.07
CA ASP A 41 10.84 3.75 -5.28
C ASP A 41 10.39 3.80 -6.73
N ALA A 42 11.34 3.95 -7.66
CA ALA A 42 11.07 4.07 -9.08
C ALA A 42 10.43 2.80 -9.67
N ILE A 43 10.72 1.62 -9.13
CA ILE A 43 10.16 0.34 -9.63
C ILE A 43 8.89 -0.08 -8.90
N THR A 44 8.70 0.28 -7.62
CA THR A 44 7.49 -0.12 -6.89
C THR A 44 6.34 0.83 -7.12
N PHE A 45 6.59 2.14 -7.06
CA PHE A 45 5.53 3.14 -7.07
C PHE A 45 4.68 3.09 -8.35
N PRO A 46 5.26 3.06 -9.57
CA PRO A 46 4.46 2.96 -10.78
C PRO A 46 3.67 1.66 -10.82
N VAL A 47 4.27 0.54 -10.41
CA VAL A 47 3.64 -0.78 -10.48
C VAL A 47 2.36 -0.83 -9.63
N THR A 48 2.41 -0.41 -8.36
CA THR A 48 1.21 -0.43 -7.50
C THR A 48 0.18 0.59 -7.97
N GLN A 49 0.61 1.79 -8.36
CA GLN A 49 -0.28 2.87 -8.78
C GLN A 49 -0.98 2.58 -10.11
N PHE A 50 -0.30 1.96 -11.08
CA PHE A 50 -0.91 1.49 -12.32
C PHE A 50 -1.85 0.33 -12.05
N TYR A 51 -1.44 -0.65 -11.25
CA TYR A 51 -2.28 -1.80 -10.92
C TYR A 51 -3.63 -1.35 -10.31
N PHE A 52 -3.60 -0.49 -9.29
CA PHE A 52 -4.83 -0.01 -8.66
C PHE A 52 -5.70 0.84 -9.59
N ARG A 53 -5.10 1.62 -10.50
CA ARG A 53 -5.85 2.38 -11.52
C ARG A 53 -6.56 1.45 -12.51
N ILE A 54 -5.89 0.40 -12.97
CA ILE A 54 -6.50 -0.62 -13.84
C ILE A 54 -7.66 -1.32 -13.13
N LYS A 55 -7.53 -1.58 -11.83
CA LYS A 55 -8.59 -2.17 -11.00
C LYS A 55 -9.70 -1.20 -10.59
N GLY A 56 -9.58 0.09 -10.91
CA GLY A 56 -10.55 1.12 -10.51
C GLY A 56 -10.63 1.32 -8.99
N VAL A 57 -9.53 1.09 -8.27
CA VAL A 57 -9.43 1.17 -6.81
C VAL A 57 -8.79 2.49 -6.39
N LYS A 58 -9.36 3.13 -5.36
CA LYS A 58 -8.76 4.32 -4.75
C LYS A 58 -7.56 3.92 -3.88
N ALA A 59 -6.35 4.15 -4.40
CA ALA A 59 -5.09 3.76 -3.78
C ALA A 59 -4.51 4.81 -2.81
N THR A 60 -5.36 5.45 -2.00
CA THR A 60 -4.92 6.58 -1.15
C THR A 60 -3.90 6.15 -0.10
N ALA A 61 -4.11 5.00 0.56
CA ALA A 61 -3.18 4.51 1.57
C ALA A 61 -1.83 4.12 0.93
N ASP A 62 -1.85 3.39 -0.19
CA ASP A 62 -0.65 3.05 -0.97
C ASP A 62 0.11 4.31 -1.44
N LEU A 63 -0.61 5.33 -1.91
CA LEU A 63 0.00 6.61 -2.32
C LEU A 63 0.70 7.31 -1.15
N ILE A 64 0.05 7.37 0.02
CA ILE A 64 0.64 7.93 1.25
C ILE A 64 1.86 7.11 1.68
N GLY A 65 1.77 5.78 1.62
CA GLY A 65 2.90 4.90 1.92
C GLY A 65 4.11 5.22 1.06
N ASN A 66 3.94 5.25 -0.26
CA ASN A 66 5.01 5.60 -1.19
C ASN A 66 5.57 7.02 -0.98
N LEU A 67 4.76 7.97 -0.50
CA LEU A 67 5.25 9.32 -0.15
C LEU A 67 6.10 9.32 1.14
N ILE A 68 5.74 8.50 2.12
CA ILE A 68 6.50 8.36 3.38
C ILE A 68 7.86 7.70 3.10
N GLU A 69 7.91 6.81 2.13
CA GLU A 69 9.12 6.08 1.74
C GLU A 69 10.22 6.98 1.16
N LEU A 70 9.87 8.13 0.57
CA LEU A 70 10.81 9.16 0.15
C LEU A 70 11.60 9.78 1.30
N ILE A 71 11.19 9.55 2.56
CA ILE A 71 11.90 10.03 3.73
C ILE A 71 13.03 9.01 4.04
N PRO A 72 14.30 9.43 3.96
CA PRO A 72 15.43 8.56 4.26
C PRO A 72 15.29 7.93 5.65
N TYR A 73 15.75 6.68 5.80
CA TYR A 73 15.65 5.85 7.01
C TYR A 73 14.24 5.42 7.43
N VAL A 74 13.20 6.19 7.10
CA VAL A 74 11.79 5.81 7.35
C VAL A 74 11.28 4.87 6.27
N GLY A 75 11.69 5.07 5.01
CA GLY A 75 11.46 4.13 3.90
C GLY A 75 12.22 2.80 4.00
N ALA A 76 13.02 2.59 5.05
CA ALA A 76 13.61 1.29 5.33
C ALA A 76 12.59 0.31 5.96
N LEU A 77 11.47 0.82 6.46
CA LEU A 77 10.43 0.01 7.09
C LEU A 77 9.50 -0.58 6.03
N PRO A 78 8.77 -1.68 6.32
CA PRO A 78 7.84 -2.30 5.36
C PRO A 78 6.53 -1.50 5.22
N ILE A 79 6.62 -0.18 5.05
CA ILE A 79 5.47 0.74 5.00
C ILE A 79 4.70 0.53 3.69
N ARG A 80 5.40 0.33 2.57
CA ARG A 80 4.81 -0.06 1.29
C ARG A 80 3.99 -1.34 1.40
N THR A 81 4.54 -2.40 1.99
CA THR A 81 3.77 -3.65 2.19
C THR A 81 2.52 -3.43 3.03
N ILE A 82 2.61 -2.69 4.14
CA ILE A 82 1.47 -2.44 5.03
C ILE A 82 0.39 -1.62 4.31
N THR A 83 0.77 -0.53 3.64
CA THR A 83 -0.17 0.36 2.95
C THR A 83 -0.79 -0.27 1.71
N LEU A 84 -0.07 -1.17 1.02
CA LEU A 84 -0.61 -2.05 -0.02
C LEU A 84 -1.73 -2.93 0.55
N LEU A 85 -1.47 -3.65 1.65
CA LEU A 85 -2.44 -4.55 2.27
C LEU A 85 -3.67 -3.79 2.78
N ILE A 86 -3.48 -2.61 3.37
CA ILE A 86 -4.58 -1.72 3.76
C ILE A 86 -5.41 -1.32 2.54
N THR A 87 -4.76 -0.96 1.43
CA THR A 87 -5.46 -0.59 0.18
C THR A 87 -6.24 -1.76 -0.41
N ILE A 88 -5.69 -2.97 -0.40
CA ILE A 88 -6.38 -4.17 -0.89
C ILE A 88 -7.58 -4.51 0.01
N TYR A 89 -7.39 -4.47 1.33
CA TYR A 89 -8.48 -4.69 2.29
C TYR A 89 -9.60 -3.65 2.11
N ALA A 90 -9.23 -2.38 1.99
CA ALA A 90 -10.13 -1.27 1.70
C ALA A 90 -10.94 -1.46 0.40
N ALA A 91 -10.28 -1.97 -0.64
CA ALA A 91 -10.89 -2.21 -1.93
C ALA A 91 -11.92 -3.35 -1.89
N ASN A 92 -11.65 -4.38 -1.08
CA ASN A 92 -12.47 -5.57 -0.96
C ASN A 92 -13.59 -5.46 0.08
N HIS A 93 -13.50 -4.49 1.00
CA HIS A 93 -14.50 -4.25 2.06
C HIS A 93 -14.97 -2.78 2.11
N PRO A 94 -15.59 -2.27 1.02
CA PRO A 94 -16.01 -0.86 0.93
C PRO A 94 -17.03 -0.46 2.01
N GLU A 95 -17.88 -1.38 2.47
CA GLU A 95 -18.88 -1.18 3.52
C GLU A 95 -18.27 -0.84 4.88
N LYS A 96 -17.13 -1.46 5.22
CA LYS A 96 -16.41 -1.18 6.47
C LYS A 96 -15.72 0.19 6.44
N ILE A 97 -15.31 0.64 5.26
CA ILE A 97 -14.70 1.97 5.09
C ILE A 97 -15.75 3.07 5.07
N GLY A 98 -16.89 2.84 4.41
CA GLY A 98 -18.03 3.76 4.45
C GLY A 98 -18.56 3.98 5.87
N ALA A 99 -18.68 2.90 6.64
CA ALA A 99 -19.09 2.96 8.05
C ALA A 99 -18.11 3.80 8.89
N MET A 100 -16.80 3.60 8.73
CA MET A 100 -15.77 4.39 9.43
C MET A 100 -15.83 5.87 9.06
N GLY A 101 -16.05 6.20 7.79
CA GLY A 101 -16.24 7.57 7.31
C GLY A 101 -17.48 8.25 7.91
N SER A 102 -18.59 7.53 8.01
CA SER A 102 -19.81 8.05 8.64
C SER A 102 -19.65 8.29 10.15
N LEU A 103 -18.92 7.42 10.85
CA LEU A 103 -18.66 7.56 12.28
C LEU A 103 -17.73 8.75 12.57
N MET A 104 -16.69 8.96 11.76
CA MET A 104 -15.83 10.13 11.88
C MET A 104 -16.55 11.44 11.56
N SER A 105 -17.42 11.44 10.55
CA SER A 105 -18.24 12.62 10.23
C SER A 105 -19.20 12.95 11.36
N ALA A 106 -19.84 11.93 11.96
CA ALA A 106 -20.76 12.11 13.08
C ALA A 106 -20.05 12.65 14.34
N ALA A 107 -18.81 12.22 14.59
CA ALA A 107 -17.99 12.69 15.71
C ALA A 107 -17.53 14.15 15.57
N LYS A 108 -17.40 14.67 14.34
CA LYS A 108 -16.96 16.05 14.07
C LYS A 108 -18.10 17.09 14.19
N THR A 109 -19.36 16.64 14.23
CA THR A 109 -20.57 17.47 14.41
C THR A 109 -21.01 17.60 15.87
N LYS A 110 -20.29 17.00 16.82
CA LYS A 110 -20.46 17.22 18.27
C LYS A 110 -19.33 18.08 18.80
#